data_AF-A0A1G9GI57-F1
#
_entry.id   AF-A0A1G9GI57-F1
#
_cell.length_a   1.000
_cell.length_b   1.000
_cell.length_c   1.000
_cell.angle_alpha   90.00
_cell.angle_beta   90.00
_cell.angle_gamma   90.00
#
_symmetry.space_group_name_H-M   'P 1'
#
loop_
_entity.id
_entity.type
_entity.pdbx_description
1 polymer ?
#
loop_
_entity_poly.entity_id
_entity_poly.type
_entity_poly.pdbx_seq_one_letter_code
_entity_poly.pdbx_strand_id
1 'polypeptide(L)' 'MTGCESREPCVHRASHRIGVRHATGERIVYWHYCLCHFRAEMRRLDASTYFDVVDVGALS' A
#
# COMPACT_ATOMS: atom_id res chain seq x y z
N MET A 1 6.72 2.92 16.02
CA MET A 1 5.63 3.84 15.63
C MET A 1 4.57 3.02 14.92
N THR A 2 3.44 2.88 15.62
CA THR A 2 2.31 1.98 15.41
C THR A 2 1.34 2.57 14.38
N GLY A 3 1.30 1.99 13.17
CA GLY A 3 0.42 2.47 12.10
C GLY A 3 -0.87 1.67 11.92
N CYS A 4 -0.82 0.34 12.09
CA CYS A 4 -1.95 -0.58 11.93
C CYS A 4 -1.65 -1.94 12.57
N GLU A 5 -1.15 -1.97 13.80
CA GLU A 5 -1.24 -3.18 14.62
C GLU A 5 -2.67 -3.28 15.15
N SER A 6 -3.66 -3.47 14.27
CA SER A 6 -5.01 -3.69 14.75
C SER A 6 -5.10 -5.13 15.23
N ARG A 7 -5.07 -5.30 16.56
CA ARG A 7 -5.68 -6.46 17.24
C ARG A 7 -7.16 -6.62 16.87
N GLU A 8 -7.76 -5.60 16.25
CA GLU A 8 -9.13 -5.57 15.80
C GLU A 8 -9.25 -5.83 14.28
N PRO A 9 -10.29 -6.56 13.83
CA PRO A 9 -10.53 -6.80 12.42
C PRO A 9 -10.87 -5.48 11.71
N CYS A 10 -10.36 -5.31 10.49
CA CYS A 10 -10.59 -4.11 9.69
C CYS A 10 -12.10 -3.86 9.48
N VAL A 11 -12.61 -2.83 10.14
CA VAL A 11 -14.05 -2.46 10.15
C VAL A 11 -14.50 -1.95 8.79
N HIS A 12 -13.59 -1.33 8.02
CA HIS A 12 -13.82 -0.91 6.64
C HIS A 12 -12.94 -1.74 5.70
N ARG A 13 -13.52 -2.82 5.19
CA ARG A 13 -12.89 -3.68 4.18
C ARG A 13 -13.01 -3.00 2.83
N ALA A 14 -11.90 -2.50 2.34
CA ALA A 14 -11.75 -2.02 0.98
C ALA A 14 -10.42 -2.58 0.48
N SER A 15 -10.48 -3.32 -0.62
CA SER A 15 -9.29 -3.88 -1.23
C SER A 15 -8.62 -2.75 -2.02
N HIS A 16 -7.34 -2.51 -1.79
CA HIS A 16 -6.57 -1.51 -2.50
C HIS A 16 -5.36 -2.15 -3.17
N ARG A 17 -5.07 -1.69 -4.38
CA ARG A 17 -3.89 -2.02 -5.17
C ARG A 17 -2.93 -0.85 -5.16
N ILE A 18 -1.64 -1.14 -4.95
CA ILE A 18 -0.55 -0.20 -5.22
C ILE A 18 0.41 -0.87 -6.19
N GLY A 19 0.53 -0.34 -7.40
CA GLY A 19 1.58 -0.69 -8.33
C GLY A 19 2.77 0.23 -8.16
N VAL A 20 3.96 -0.33 -7.98
CA VAL A 20 5.22 0.41 -7.93
C VAL A 20 6.18 -0.05 -9.02
N ARG A 21 7.07 0.84 -9.44
CA ARG A 21 8.24 0.54 -10.27
C ARG A 21 9.48 0.61 -9.39
N HIS A 22 10.30 -0.44 -9.42
CA HIS A 22 11.59 -0.45 -8.75
C HIS A 22 12.64 0.30 -9.58
N ALA A 23 13.71 0.79 -8.96
CA ALA A 23 14.81 1.47 -9.64
C ALA A 23 15.45 0.63 -10.78
N THR A 24 15.33 -0.71 -10.73
CA THR A 24 15.78 -1.63 -11.79
C THR A 24 14.79 -1.78 -12.96
N GLY A 25 13.65 -1.09 -12.91
CA GLY A 25 12.60 -1.13 -13.94
C GLY A 25 11.52 -2.19 -13.71
N GLU A 26 11.64 -3.03 -12.68
CA GLU A 26 10.65 -4.06 -12.36
C GLU A 26 9.35 -3.47 -11.80
N ARG A 27 8.20 -4.11 -12.09
CA ARG A 27 6.90 -3.69 -11.54
C ARG A 27 6.47 -4.65 -10.43
N ILE A 28 6.14 -4.12 -9.26
CA ILE A 28 5.65 -4.86 -8.10
C ILE A 28 4.24 -4.36 -7.74
N VAL A 29 3.38 -5.25 -7.25
CA VAL A 29 2.01 -4.92 -6.86
C VAL A 29 1.75 -5.35 -5.42
N TYR A 30 1.30 -4.42 -4.59
CA TYR A 30 0.86 -4.64 -3.22
C TYR A 30 -0.67 -4.63 -3.11
N TRP A 31 -1.20 -5.49 -2.26
CA TRP A 31 -2.63 -5.67 -2.01
C TRP A 31 -2.95 -5.48 -0.52
N HIS A 32 -3.88 -4.59 -0.21
CA HIS A 32 -4.29 -4.31 1.17
C HIS A 32 -5.81 -4.34 1.30
N TYR A 33 -6.32 -5.15 2.22
CA TYR A 33 -7.75 -5.26 2.49
C TYR A 33 -8.29 -4.18 3.44
N CYS A 34 -7.38 -3.36 3.98
CA CYS A 34 -7.69 -2.35 4.99
C CYS A 34 -7.13 -1.01 4.54
N LEU A 35 -7.97 0.03 4.53
CA LEU A 35 -7.58 1.38 4.14
C LEU A 35 -6.41 1.91 4.98
N CYS A 36 -6.32 1.52 6.26
CA CYS A 36 -5.21 1.91 7.12
C CYS A 36 -3.88 1.30 6.64
N HIS A 37 -3.85 0.00 6.31
CA HIS A 37 -2.65 -0.69 5.81
C HIS A 37 -2.23 -0.11 4.48
N PHE A 38 -3.19 0.12 3.60
CA PHE A 38 -2.96 0.83 2.33
C PHE A 38 -2.30 2.19 2.55
N ARG A 39 -2.83 3.04 3.44
CA ARG A 39 -2.25 4.36 3.74
C ARG A 39 -0.88 4.29 4.39
N ALA A 40 -0.64 3.29 5.24
CA ALA A 40 0.66 3.06 5.84
C ALA A 40 1.69 2.65 4.78
N GLU A 41 1.31 1.75 3.87
CA GLU A 41 2.18 1.29 2.80
C GLU A 41 2.46 2.39 1.77
N MET A 42 1.45 3.15 1.35
CA MET A 42 1.63 4.31 0.49
C MET A 42 2.67 5.28 1.06
N ARG A 43 2.56 5.64 2.36
CA ARG A 43 3.54 6.50 3.02
C ARG A 43 4.94 5.90 3.08
N ARG A 44 5.05 4.59 3.26
CA ARG A 44 6.33 3.87 3.27
C ARG A 44 6.99 3.90 1.87
N LEU A 45 6.19 3.73 0.82
CA LEU A 45 6.64 3.75 -0.56
C LEU A 45 6.99 5.17 -1.03
N ASP A 46 6.17 6.17 -0.71
CA ASP A 46 6.42 7.59 -1.03
C ASP A 46 7.70 8.12 -0.36
N ALA A 47 8.05 7.58 0.82
CA ALA A 47 9.30 7.93 1.51
C ALA A 47 10.53 7.17 0.98
N SER A 48 10.34 6.17 0.10
CA SER A 48 11.42 5.37 -0.45
C SER A 48 12.00 6.00 -1.71
N THR A 49 13.32 6.01 -1.85
CA THR A 49 13.99 6.40 -3.10
C THR A 49 14.12 5.23 -4.09
N TYR A 50 13.71 4.02 -3.71
CA TYR A 50 13.88 2.80 -4.51
C TYR A 50 12.62 2.41 -5.30
N PHE A 51 11.47 2.95 -4.91
CA PHE A 51 10.18 2.61 -5.47
C PHE A 51 9.47 3.88 -5.92
N ASP A 52 9.02 3.89 -7.17
CA ASP A 52 8.12 4.92 -7.69
C ASP A 52 6.70 4.35 -7.72
N VAL A 53 5.73 5.03 -7.10
CA VAL A 53 4.32 4.65 -7.22
C VAL A 53 3.83 5.00 -8.62
N VAL A 54 3.36 4.00 -9.36
CA VAL A 54 2.92 4.17 -10.77
C VAL A 54 1.44 3.87 -10.99
N ASP A 55 0.77 3.26 -10.02
CA ASP A 55 -0.65 2.90 -10.12
C ASP A 55 -1.25 2.75 -8.73
N VAL A 56 -2.43 3.32 -8.51
CA VAL A 56 -3.20 3.18 -7.27
C VAL A 56 -4.64 2.94 -7.63
N GLY A 57 -5.23 1.85 -7.12
CA GLY A 57 -6.61 1.49 -7.43
C GLY A 57 -7.36 0.99 -6.22
N ALA A 58 -8.58 1.48 -6.01
CA ALA A 58 -9.54 0.81 -5.14
C ALA A 58 -10.20 -0.35 -5.91
N LEU A 59 -10.26 -1.51 -5.28
CA LEU A 59 -11.07 -2.63 -5.73
C LEU A 59 -12.31 -2.71 -4.84
N SER A 60 -13.46 -2.49 -5.46
CA SER A 60 -14.79 -2.72 -4.90
C SER A 60 -15.03 -4.19 -4.58
#